data_AF-A0A7G8P6L6-F1
#
_entry.id   AF-A0A7G8P6L6-F1
#
_cell.length_a   1.000
_cell.length_b   1.000
_cell.length_c   1.000
_cell.angle_alpha   90.00
_cell.angle_beta   90.00
_cell.angle_gamma   90.00
#
_symmetry.space_group_name_H-M   'P 1'
#
loop_
_entity.id
_entity.type
_entity.pdbx_description
1 polymer ?
#
loop_
_entity_poly.entity_id
_entity_poly.type
_entity_poly.pdbx_seq_one_letter_code
_entity_poly.pdbx_strand_id
1 'polypeptide(L)'
;MVSDNWWTSAEGREYRDQWRQITTARGGVAVRPRAKGARGAQRERELILAAARAWHQAHRGGWPRPKAEVALDLWAVTENNPPQPQNFAKRLLDQLGDVDGKPIIYTDDRQVSMLFVRIDEVDGDRIPPTIFFAAQRSSLVREAIRYARERRDEYEDSNRDFDREMDWQQRLDEADDAVDTWRNDSSEFGRRWYARALYDRQFLIQCNALAAADNLAAHVVSSYAGRRPRDPQAFVNLDASMIDLLSTMPYAMNLGPLPAESGETERFLNNLRAVLSARIAAYPMLYPLLCSVGVTVFFFPGPQGKDLDNIFRLVVPVLLEQLHPPSLAKGGYALRDEEFALWDAVRRGQTAPASSRIAFIEAVALKGMPYPPGTVLITLSDGERRKSWWQLAIDD
;
A
#
# COMPACT_ATOMS: atom_id res chain seq x y z
N MET A 1 -12.44 -6.28 -39.98
CA MET A 1 -12.34 -5.12 -39.07
C MET A 1 -13.30 -5.37 -37.94
N VAL A 2 -12.79 -5.71 -36.75
CA VAL A 2 -13.60 -5.73 -35.53
C VAL A 2 -13.88 -4.26 -35.20
N SER A 3 -15.16 -3.86 -35.09
CA SER A 3 -15.48 -2.48 -34.72
C SER A 3 -14.93 -2.19 -33.32
N ASP A 4 -14.48 -0.95 -33.06
CA ASP A 4 -13.99 -0.55 -31.73
C ASP A 4 -15.02 -0.82 -30.61
N ASN A 5 -16.31 -0.97 -30.98
CA ASN A 5 -17.43 -1.28 -30.09
C ASN A 5 -17.55 -2.78 -29.72
N TRP A 6 -16.84 -3.69 -30.39
CA TRP A 6 -16.90 -5.12 -30.01
C TRP A 6 -16.24 -5.36 -28.66
N TRP A 7 -15.12 -4.70 -28.40
CA TRP A 7 -14.43 -4.84 -27.11
C TRP A 7 -15.33 -4.37 -25.96
N THR A 8 -16.21 -3.39 -26.17
CA THR A 8 -17.15 -2.89 -25.16
C THR A 8 -18.43 -3.72 -25.04
N SER A 9 -18.69 -4.70 -25.93
CA SER A 9 -19.85 -5.58 -25.88
C SER A 9 -19.78 -6.60 -24.73
N ALA A 10 -20.88 -7.29 -24.43
CA ALA A 10 -20.89 -8.38 -23.43
C ALA A 10 -19.91 -9.51 -23.78
N GLU A 11 -19.84 -9.87 -25.05
CA GLU A 11 -18.96 -10.91 -25.58
C GLU A 11 -17.48 -10.49 -25.51
N GLY A 12 -17.18 -9.22 -25.82
CA GLY A 12 -15.83 -8.67 -25.68
C GLY A 12 -15.36 -8.58 -24.22
N ARG A 13 -16.29 -8.47 -23.25
CA ARG A 13 -16.01 -8.55 -21.81
C ARG A 13 -15.72 -9.97 -21.37
N GLU A 14 -16.60 -10.92 -21.71
CA GLU A 14 -16.41 -12.33 -21.36
C GLU A 14 -15.10 -12.88 -21.93
N TYR A 15 -14.78 -12.55 -23.19
CA TYR A 15 -13.52 -12.92 -23.82
C TYR A 15 -12.31 -12.33 -23.08
N ARG A 16 -12.40 -11.10 -22.56
CA ARG A 16 -11.30 -10.48 -21.81
C ARG A 16 -11.16 -10.99 -20.40
N ASP A 17 -12.25 -11.33 -19.72
CA ASP A 17 -12.19 -11.97 -18.40
C ASP A 17 -11.61 -13.38 -18.52
N GLN A 18 -12.02 -14.12 -19.54
CA GLN A 18 -11.38 -15.38 -19.92
C GLN A 18 -9.89 -15.17 -20.25
N TRP A 19 -9.55 -14.17 -21.07
CA TRP A 19 -8.15 -13.86 -21.40
C TRP A 19 -7.32 -13.44 -20.18
N ARG A 20 -7.89 -12.67 -19.25
CA ARG A 20 -7.25 -12.31 -17.97
C ARG A 20 -7.03 -13.54 -17.10
N GLN A 21 -8.03 -14.41 -16.98
CA GLN A 21 -7.88 -15.68 -16.27
C GLN A 21 -6.78 -16.55 -16.89
N ILE A 22 -6.63 -16.55 -18.22
CA ILE A 22 -5.59 -17.31 -18.93
C ILE A 22 -4.20 -16.66 -18.79
N THR A 23 -4.14 -15.32 -18.71
CA THR A 23 -2.86 -14.55 -18.66
C THR A 23 -2.40 -14.16 -17.27
N THR A 24 -3.15 -14.55 -16.23
CA THR A 24 -2.79 -14.30 -14.83
C THR A 24 -2.40 -15.61 -14.16
N ALA A 25 -1.20 -15.68 -13.61
CA ALA A 25 -0.84 -16.75 -12.70
C ALA A 25 -1.39 -16.41 -11.30
N ARG A 26 -2.44 -17.12 -10.85
CA ARG A 26 -3.02 -16.99 -9.50
C ARG A 26 -2.91 -18.29 -8.73
N GLY A 27 -2.80 -18.19 -7.41
CA GLY A 27 -2.79 -19.35 -6.55
C GLY A 27 -2.84 -18.99 -5.07
N GLY A 28 -3.01 -20.04 -4.26
CA GLY A 28 -2.98 -19.97 -2.82
C GLY A 28 -2.25 -21.19 -2.28
N VAL A 29 -1.33 -20.98 -1.34
CA VAL A 29 -0.61 -22.07 -0.67
C VAL A 29 -0.79 -21.96 0.83
N ALA A 30 -1.57 -22.88 1.38
CA ALA A 30 -1.69 -23.08 2.81
C ALA A 30 -0.65 -24.11 3.26
N VAL A 31 0.08 -23.82 4.35
CA VAL A 31 0.99 -24.77 4.98
C VAL A 31 0.42 -25.20 6.32
N ARG A 32 0.34 -26.52 6.55
CA ARG A 32 -0.14 -27.06 7.83
C ARG A 32 0.84 -26.75 8.97
N PRO A 33 0.36 -26.46 10.19
CA PRO A 33 1.22 -26.14 11.31
C PRO A 33 2.04 -27.36 11.79
N ARG A 34 3.35 -27.17 12.03
CA ARG A 34 4.14 -28.01 12.95
C ARG A 34 4.95 -27.13 13.93
N ALA A 35 4.69 -27.38 15.23
CA ALA A 35 5.22 -26.87 16.54
C ALA A 35 6.28 -25.73 16.66
N LYS A 36 6.28 -24.98 17.78
CA LYS A 36 7.01 -23.72 18.11
C LYS A 36 8.57 -23.77 18.06
N GLY A 37 9.23 -22.60 17.90
CA GLY A 37 10.70 -22.37 18.05
C GLY A 37 11.34 -21.58 16.88
N ALA A 38 12.69 -21.62 16.74
CA ALA A 38 13.48 -21.10 15.58
C ALA A 38 12.92 -21.48 14.18
N ARG A 39 11.95 -22.38 14.18
CA ARG A 39 11.00 -22.73 13.15
C ARG A 39 10.22 -21.56 12.53
N GLY A 40 10.07 -20.38 13.14
CA GLY A 40 9.32 -19.26 12.53
C GLY A 40 9.85 -18.85 11.14
N ALA A 41 11.16 -18.56 11.05
CA ALA A 41 11.81 -18.24 9.77
C ALA A 41 11.85 -19.44 8.81
N GLN A 42 11.98 -20.66 9.34
CA GLN A 42 11.95 -21.88 8.53
C GLN A 42 10.54 -22.14 7.96
N ARG A 43 9.46 -21.88 8.71
CA ARG A 43 8.06 -21.95 8.25
C ARG A 43 7.79 -20.96 7.14
N GLU A 44 8.23 -19.72 7.32
CA GLU A 44 8.11 -18.69 6.28
C GLU A 44 8.85 -19.13 5.02
N ARG A 45 10.07 -19.67 5.14
CA ARG A 45 10.82 -20.22 4.02
C ARG A 45 10.12 -21.39 3.33
N GLU A 46 9.56 -22.34 4.10
CA GLU A 46 8.80 -23.47 3.56
C GLU A 46 7.53 -23.01 2.83
N LEU A 47 6.81 -22.05 3.39
CA LEU A 47 5.64 -21.40 2.81
C LEU A 47 6.00 -20.67 1.51
N ILE A 48 7.09 -19.90 1.51
CA ILE A 48 7.62 -19.21 0.31
C ILE A 48 8.01 -20.22 -0.76
N LEU A 49 8.74 -21.28 -0.43
CA LEU A 49 9.15 -22.32 -1.37
C LEU A 49 7.93 -23.06 -1.95
N ALA A 50 6.93 -23.35 -1.12
CA ALA A 50 5.69 -23.97 -1.56
C ALA A 50 4.89 -23.04 -2.47
N ALA A 51 4.80 -21.74 -2.15
CA ALA A 51 4.21 -20.71 -3.00
C ALA A 51 4.93 -20.60 -4.35
N ALA A 52 6.26 -20.57 -4.36
CA ALA A 52 7.07 -20.55 -5.57
C ALA A 52 6.79 -21.78 -6.45
N ARG A 53 6.77 -22.99 -5.87
CA ARG A 53 6.41 -24.23 -6.60
C ARG A 53 4.97 -24.22 -7.13
N ALA A 54 4.01 -23.76 -6.34
CA ALA A 54 2.62 -23.66 -6.77
C ALA A 54 2.46 -22.65 -7.90
N TRP A 55 3.20 -21.53 -7.84
CA TRP A 55 3.32 -20.62 -8.96
C TRP A 55 3.81 -21.38 -10.18
N HIS A 56 4.99 -22.01 -10.11
CA HIS A 56 5.56 -22.78 -11.23
C HIS A 56 4.56 -23.76 -11.86
N GLN A 57 3.73 -24.43 -11.06
CA GLN A 57 2.68 -25.34 -11.53
C GLN A 57 1.45 -24.65 -12.13
N ALA A 58 1.06 -23.49 -11.60
CA ALA A 58 -0.03 -22.68 -12.12
C ALA A 58 0.27 -22.11 -13.53
N HIS A 59 1.54 -22.11 -13.95
CA HIS A 59 1.94 -21.67 -15.28
C HIS A 59 1.59 -22.72 -16.35
N ARG A 60 0.75 -22.34 -17.31
CA ARG A 60 0.56 -23.04 -18.59
C ARG A 60 0.92 -22.09 -19.74
N GLY A 61 1.88 -22.44 -20.59
CA GLY A 61 2.05 -21.79 -21.90
C GLY A 61 3.10 -20.66 -22.06
N GLY A 62 4.28 -20.76 -21.44
CA GLY A 62 5.41 -19.88 -21.78
C GLY A 62 5.31 -18.45 -21.24
N TRP A 63 4.64 -18.30 -20.11
CA TRP A 63 4.49 -17.06 -19.36
C TRP A 63 5.27 -17.15 -18.04
N PRO A 64 5.87 -16.05 -17.57
CA PRO A 64 6.06 -14.79 -18.27
C PRO A 64 7.13 -14.88 -19.36
N ARG A 65 7.02 -14.00 -20.36
CA ARG A 65 8.10 -13.89 -21.35
C ARG A 65 9.36 -13.38 -20.62
N PRO A 66 10.57 -13.88 -20.94
CA PRO A 66 11.80 -13.57 -20.20
C PRO A 66 12.06 -12.08 -19.93
N LYS A 67 11.53 -11.16 -20.75
CA LYS A 67 11.75 -9.71 -20.65
C LYS A 67 10.49 -8.88 -20.35
N ALA A 68 9.37 -9.50 -20.02
CA ALA A 68 8.15 -8.75 -19.75
C ALA A 68 8.21 -8.07 -18.38
N GLU A 69 7.65 -6.87 -18.27
CA GLU A 69 7.37 -6.24 -16.98
C GLU A 69 6.21 -6.96 -16.29
N VAL A 70 6.33 -7.13 -14.99
CA VAL A 70 5.39 -7.89 -14.16
C VAL A 70 4.78 -7.01 -13.07
N ALA A 71 3.48 -7.20 -12.87
CA ALA A 71 2.71 -6.74 -11.73
C ALA A 71 2.46 -7.91 -10.79
N LEU A 72 2.78 -7.74 -9.51
CA LEU A 72 2.66 -8.75 -8.46
C LEU A 72 1.73 -8.28 -7.34
N ASP A 73 0.70 -9.07 -7.06
CA ASP A 73 -0.12 -8.96 -5.85
C ASP A 73 0.20 -10.13 -4.92
N LEU A 74 0.54 -9.80 -3.68
CA LEU A 74 0.91 -10.74 -2.64
C LEU A 74 0.10 -10.45 -1.39
N TRP A 75 -0.59 -11.48 -0.89
CA TRP A 75 -1.29 -11.40 0.36
C TRP A 75 -0.96 -12.61 1.22
N ALA A 76 -0.31 -12.38 2.35
CA ALA A 76 -0.01 -13.42 3.32
C ALA A 76 -0.91 -13.27 4.54
N VAL A 77 -1.44 -14.39 5.01
CA VAL A 77 -2.10 -14.54 6.30
C VAL A 77 -1.19 -15.38 7.17
N THR A 78 -0.89 -14.87 8.37
CA THR A 78 0.05 -15.52 9.29
C THR A 78 -0.50 -15.56 10.71
N GLU A 79 0.05 -16.46 11.52
CA GLU A 79 -0.21 -16.52 12.96
C GLU A 79 0.93 -15.82 13.71
N ASN A 80 0.59 -15.06 14.75
CA ASN A 80 1.48 -14.54 15.80
C ASN A 80 2.79 -13.88 15.30
N ASN A 81 2.90 -12.57 15.46
CA ASN A 81 4.10 -11.78 15.13
C ASN A 81 4.52 -11.93 13.65
N PRO A 82 3.69 -11.44 12.70
CA PRO A 82 4.01 -11.57 11.30
C PRO A 82 5.26 -10.77 10.94
N PRO A 83 6.02 -11.19 9.92
CA PRO A 83 7.09 -10.36 9.38
C PRO A 83 6.53 -9.02 8.86
N GLN A 84 7.42 -8.02 8.81
CA GLN A 84 7.10 -6.75 8.15
C GLN A 84 7.00 -6.97 6.63
N PRO A 85 6.05 -6.33 5.93
CA PRO A 85 5.78 -6.57 4.50
C PRO A 85 7.02 -6.50 3.60
N GLN A 86 7.92 -5.54 3.82
CA GLN A 86 9.15 -5.37 3.02
C GLN A 86 10.16 -6.51 3.18
N ASN A 87 10.24 -7.11 4.37
CA ASN A 87 11.16 -8.22 4.61
C ASN A 87 10.63 -9.50 3.97
N PHE A 88 9.32 -9.73 4.07
CA PHE A 88 8.64 -10.83 3.39
C PHE A 88 8.72 -10.69 1.88
N ALA A 89 8.47 -9.49 1.34
CA ALA A 89 8.59 -9.19 -0.09
C ALA A 89 9.97 -9.54 -0.61
N LYS A 90 11.05 -9.06 0.05
CA LYS A 90 12.42 -9.37 -0.35
C LYS A 90 12.67 -10.87 -0.45
N ARG A 91 12.34 -11.60 0.62
CA ARG A 91 12.59 -13.05 0.69
C ARG A 91 11.78 -13.82 -0.35
N LEU A 92 10.53 -13.42 -0.59
CA LEU A 92 9.68 -14.07 -1.59
C LEU A 92 10.20 -13.79 -3.00
N LEU A 93 10.52 -12.53 -3.32
CA LEU A 93 11.08 -12.15 -4.62
C LEU A 93 12.42 -12.85 -4.91
N ASP A 94 13.33 -12.92 -3.93
CA ASP A 94 14.58 -13.67 -4.05
C ASP A 94 14.33 -15.13 -4.45
N GLN A 95 13.28 -15.76 -3.93
CA GLN A 95 12.91 -17.12 -4.29
C GLN A 95 12.24 -17.19 -5.66
N LEU A 96 11.43 -16.19 -6.07
CA LEU A 96 10.76 -16.20 -7.38
C LEU A 96 11.71 -15.96 -8.55
N GLY A 97 12.80 -15.21 -8.31
CA GLY A 97 13.88 -14.99 -9.27
C GLY A 97 14.80 -16.20 -9.46
N ASP A 98 14.92 -17.08 -8.46
CA ASP A 98 15.81 -18.25 -8.50
C ASP A 98 15.27 -19.44 -7.66
N VAL A 99 14.49 -20.31 -8.30
CA VAL A 99 14.19 -21.65 -7.76
C VAL A 99 14.93 -22.70 -8.56
N ASP A 100 15.85 -23.41 -7.89
CA ASP A 100 16.67 -24.47 -8.47
C ASP A 100 17.45 -24.00 -9.72
N GLY A 101 17.94 -22.76 -9.73
CA GLY A 101 18.70 -22.16 -10.83
C GLY A 101 17.83 -21.68 -11.99
N LYS A 102 16.50 -21.60 -11.82
CA LYS A 102 15.56 -21.19 -12.86
C LYS A 102 14.61 -20.09 -12.37
N PRO A 103 14.46 -19.00 -13.13
CA PRO A 103 13.48 -17.97 -12.83
C PRO A 103 12.05 -18.51 -13.02
N ILE A 104 11.16 -18.18 -12.08
CA ILE A 104 9.73 -18.54 -12.19
C ILE A 104 8.95 -17.44 -12.89
N ILE A 105 9.07 -16.19 -12.42
CA ILE A 105 8.23 -15.06 -12.86
C ILE A 105 9.04 -13.95 -13.56
N TYR A 106 10.33 -13.88 -13.33
CA TYR A 106 11.16 -12.87 -14.00
C TYR A 106 12.61 -13.31 -13.93
N THR A 107 13.42 -12.83 -14.88
CA THR A 107 14.86 -13.08 -14.91
C THR A 107 15.65 -12.05 -14.12
N ASP A 108 15.06 -10.89 -13.87
CA ASP A 108 15.65 -9.74 -13.17
C ASP A 108 14.56 -9.10 -12.30
N ASP A 109 14.83 -8.87 -11.01
CA ASP A 109 13.91 -8.23 -10.05
C ASP A 109 13.42 -6.85 -10.57
N ARG A 110 14.21 -6.19 -11.42
CA ARG A 110 13.86 -4.90 -12.07
C ARG A 110 12.70 -5.02 -13.06
N GLN A 111 12.29 -6.24 -13.42
CA GLN A 111 11.10 -6.48 -14.23
C GLN A 111 9.81 -6.29 -13.42
N VAL A 112 9.86 -6.36 -12.09
CA VAL A 112 8.72 -6.05 -11.23
C VAL A 112 8.50 -4.54 -11.26
N SER A 113 7.47 -4.11 -11.97
CA SER A 113 7.15 -2.68 -12.13
C SER A 113 5.93 -2.26 -11.30
N MET A 114 5.16 -3.21 -10.79
CA MET A 114 4.04 -2.98 -9.87
C MET A 114 4.09 -4.09 -8.81
N LEU A 115 4.10 -3.72 -7.53
CA LEU A 115 4.25 -4.66 -6.42
C LEU A 115 3.29 -4.27 -5.31
N PHE A 116 2.44 -5.18 -4.86
CA PHE A 116 1.59 -5.01 -3.68
C PHE A 116 1.81 -6.18 -2.74
N VAL A 117 2.12 -5.91 -1.48
CA VAL A 117 2.37 -6.94 -0.47
C VAL A 117 1.66 -6.58 0.82
N ARG A 118 0.66 -7.38 1.19
CA ARG A 118 -0.07 -7.28 2.46
C ARG A 118 0.20 -8.48 3.35
N ILE A 119 0.33 -8.24 4.65
CA ILE A 119 0.49 -9.31 5.64
C ILE A 119 -0.47 -9.10 6.79
N ASP A 120 -1.47 -9.97 6.87
CA ASP A 120 -2.45 -9.99 7.94
C ASP A 120 -2.05 -10.98 9.05
N GLU A 121 -2.33 -10.58 10.27
CA GLU A 121 -2.28 -11.43 11.45
C GLU A 121 -3.70 -11.92 11.76
N VAL A 122 -3.85 -13.22 11.97
CA VAL A 122 -5.11 -13.82 12.43
C VAL A 122 -4.91 -14.49 13.78
N ASP A 123 -5.81 -14.21 14.71
CA ASP A 123 -5.83 -14.83 16.03
C ASP A 123 -6.43 -16.26 15.94
N GLY A 124 -5.60 -17.25 16.23
CA GLY A 124 -6.01 -18.63 16.51
C GLY A 124 -6.04 -19.60 15.33
N ASP A 125 -6.41 -20.86 15.62
CA ASP A 125 -6.39 -22.02 14.70
C ASP A 125 -7.39 -21.95 13.51
N ARG A 126 -8.04 -20.80 13.27
CA ARG A 126 -9.18 -20.71 12.34
C ARG A 126 -8.76 -20.67 10.87
N ILE A 127 -7.61 -20.10 10.55
CA ILE A 127 -7.11 -20.01 9.17
C ILE A 127 -5.64 -20.42 9.16
N PRO A 128 -5.27 -21.51 8.46
CA PRO A 128 -3.87 -21.88 8.36
C PRO A 128 -3.08 -20.76 7.66
N PRO A 129 -1.81 -20.54 8.02
CA PRO A 129 -0.96 -19.60 7.32
C PRO A 129 -0.97 -19.86 5.82
N THR A 130 -1.30 -18.82 5.06
CA THR A 130 -1.57 -18.94 3.62
C THR A 130 -0.95 -17.76 2.87
N ILE A 131 -0.30 -18.04 1.74
CA ILE A 131 0.08 -17.01 0.77
C ILE A 131 -0.87 -17.10 -0.41
N PHE A 132 -1.57 -16.01 -0.69
CA PHE A 132 -2.26 -15.76 -1.93
C PHE A 132 -1.39 -14.91 -2.84
N PHE A 133 -1.41 -15.22 -4.12
CA PHE A 133 -0.62 -14.49 -5.09
C PHE A 133 -1.34 -14.33 -6.42
N ALA A 134 -1.03 -13.23 -7.10
CA ALA A 134 -1.33 -13.03 -8.50
C ALA A 134 -0.14 -12.38 -9.21
N ALA A 135 0.18 -12.86 -10.42
CA ALA A 135 1.19 -12.26 -11.29
C ALA A 135 0.60 -12.02 -12.68
N GLN A 136 0.79 -10.81 -13.21
CA GLN A 136 0.30 -10.39 -14.52
C GLN A 136 1.34 -9.54 -15.25
N ARG A 137 1.17 -9.34 -16.57
CA ARG A 137 2.01 -8.36 -17.29
C ARG A 137 1.55 -6.97 -16.89
N SER A 138 2.47 -6.10 -16.52
CA SER A 138 2.13 -4.72 -16.15
C SER A 138 1.40 -3.98 -17.28
N SER A 139 1.70 -4.30 -18.54
CA SER A 139 0.97 -3.75 -19.69
C SER A 139 -0.51 -4.19 -19.74
N LEU A 140 -0.81 -5.44 -19.38
CA LEU A 140 -2.19 -5.94 -19.32
C LEU A 140 -2.94 -5.32 -18.15
N VAL A 141 -2.27 -5.17 -17.00
CA VAL A 141 -2.82 -4.49 -15.83
C VAL A 141 -3.15 -3.03 -16.15
N ARG A 142 -2.23 -2.30 -16.79
CA ARG A 142 -2.48 -0.91 -17.22
C ARG A 142 -3.65 -0.83 -18.20
N GLU A 143 -3.71 -1.72 -19.19
CA GLU A 143 -4.83 -1.78 -20.13
C GLU A 143 -6.17 -2.10 -19.45
N ALA A 144 -6.15 -2.94 -18.42
CA ALA A 144 -7.31 -3.29 -17.63
C ALA A 144 -7.83 -2.10 -16.81
N ILE A 145 -6.94 -1.37 -16.13
CA ILE A 145 -7.28 -0.13 -15.41
C ILE A 145 -7.83 0.92 -16.36
N ARG A 146 -7.19 1.12 -17.53
CA ARG A 146 -7.68 2.05 -18.56
C ARG A 146 -9.14 1.76 -18.91
N TYR A 147 -9.42 0.50 -19.21
CA TYR A 147 -10.75 0.10 -19.64
C TYR A 147 -11.81 0.31 -18.54
N ALA A 148 -11.47 -0.01 -17.29
CA ALA A 148 -12.38 0.23 -16.18
C ALA A 148 -12.66 1.72 -15.98
N ARG A 149 -11.63 2.57 -16.13
CA ARG A 149 -11.80 4.04 -16.12
C ARG A 149 -12.69 4.56 -17.24
N GLU A 150 -12.55 4.05 -18.47
CA GLU A 150 -13.41 4.41 -19.61
C GLU A 150 -14.88 4.00 -19.40
N ARG A 151 -15.12 2.99 -18.54
CA ARG A 151 -16.46 2.45 -18.25
C ARG A 151 -17.10 3.08 -17.02
N ARG A 152 -16.33 3.66 -16.10
CA ARG A 152 -16.89 4.33 -14.92
C ARG A 152 -17.81 5.46 -15.39
N ASP A 153 -19.11 5.27 -15.19
CA ASP A 153 -20.08 6.34 -15.28
C ASP A 153 -19.73 7.33 -14.15
N GLU A 154 -19.35 8.56 -14.51
CA GLU A 154 -18.96 9.61 -13.56
C GLU A 154 -20.03 9.86 -12.47
N TYR A 155 -21.28 9.46 -12.72
CA TYR A 155 -22.42 9.58 -11.82
C TYR A 155 -22.49 8.54 -10.68
N GLU A 156 -22.01 7.30 -10.84
CA GLU A 156 -22.14 6.30 -9.78
C GLU A 156 -21.04 6.43 -8.70
N ASP A 157 -19.83 6.84 -9.09
CA ASP A 157 -18.68 7.00 -8.19
C ASP A 157 -18.84 8.24 -7.30
N SER A 158 -19.35 9.34 -7.89
CA SER A 158 -19.59 10.59 -7.16
C SER A 158 -20.58 10.40 -6.01
N ASN A 159 -21.58 9.52 -6.13
CA ASN A 159 -22.50 9.24 -5.02
C ASN A 159 -21.84 8.46 -3.88
N ARG A 160 -21.02 7.45 -4.16
CA ARG A 160 -20.36 6.66 -3.11
C ARG A 160 -19.35 7.47 -2.32
N ASP A 161 -18.55 8.27 -3.03
CA ASP A 161 -17.59 9.16 -2.40
C ASP A 161 -18.30 10.25 -1.59
N PHE A 162 -19.39 10.79 -2.12
CA PHE A 162 -20.22 11.78 -1.41
C PHE A 162 -20.87 11.22 -0.15
N ASP A 163 -21.48 10.03 -0.21
CA ASP A 163 -22.08 9.37 0.96
C ASP A 163 -21.03 9.09 2.05
N ARG A 164 -19.83 8.65 1.63
CA ARG A 164 -18.72 8.41 2.55
C ARG A 164 -18.21 9.72 3.16
N GLU A 165 -18.07 10.78 2.36
CA GLU A 165 -17.62 12.09 2.84
C GLU A 165 -18.66 12.72 3.80
N MET A 166 -19.95 12.55 3.51
CA MET A 166 -21.02 12.94 4.43
C MET A 166 -20.99 12.18 5.75
N ASP A 167 -20.80 10.85 5.75
CA ASP A 167 -20.64 10.05 6.98
C ASP A 167 -19.45 10.55 7.80
N TRP A 168 -18.31 10.80 7.15
CA TRP A 168 -17.13 11.33 7.83
C TRP A 168 -17.36 12.70 8.44
N GLN A 169 -18.00 13.60 7.69
CA GLN A 169 -18.30 14.94 8.17
C GLN A 169 -19.23 14.89 9.38
N GLN A 170 -20.30 14.09 9.31
CA GLN A 170 -21.21 13.91 10.45
C GLN A 170 -20.48 13.39 11.68
N ARG A 171 -19.65 12.36 11.53
CA ARG A 171 -18.90 11.79 12.66
C ARG A 171 -17.88 12.76 13.24
N LEU A 172 -17.30 13.61 12.39
CA LEU A 172 -16.38 14.65 12.83
C LEU A 172 -17.11 15.74 13.63
N ASP A 173 -18.28 16.17 13.16
CA ASP A 173 -19.15 17.13 13.85
C ASP A 173 -19.59 16.56 15.22
N GLU A 174 -19.98 15.29 15.28
CA GLU A 174 -20.31 14.59 16.54
C GLU A 174 -19.11 14.55 17.51
N ALA A 175 -17.89 14.35 16.99
CA ALA A 175 -16.69 14.37 17.80
C ALA A 175 -16.35 15.79 18.31
N ASP A 176 -16.58 16.82 17.49
CA ASP A 176 -16.40 18.23 17.86
C ASP A 176 -17.40 18.65 18.95
N ASP A 177 -18.67 18.27 18.81
CA ASP A 177 -19.71 18.49 19.83
C ASP A 177 -19.35 17.81 21.16
N ALA A 178 -18.81 16.59 21.10
CA ALA A 178 -18.33 15.88 22.28
C ALA A 178 -17.14 16.60 22.93
N VAL A 179 -16.18 17.10 22.15
CA VAL A 179 -15.05 17.89 22.65
C VAL A 179 -15.55 19.13 23.39
N ASP A 180 -16.50 19.86 22.81
CA ASP A 180 -17.05 21.08 23.41
C ASP A 180 -17.87 20.79 24.68
N THR A 181 -18.65 19.71 24.68
CA THR A 181 -19.44 19.26 25.83
C THR A 181 -18.55 19.01 27.06
N TRP A 182 -17.41 18.33 26.87
CA TRP A 182 -16.57 17.88 28.00
C TRP A 182 -15.43 18.85 28.35
N ARG A 183 -15.14 19.89 27.53
CA ARG A 183 -13.97 20.78 27.69
C ARG A 183 -13.84 21.41 29.08
N ASN A 184 -14.95 21.79 29.68
CA ASN A 184 -14.98 22.52 30.96
C ASN A 184 -15.34 21.63 32.16
N ASP A 185 -15.55 20.33 31.96
CA ASP A 185 -15.86 19.42 33.05
C ASP A 185 -14.58 19.00 33.79
N SER A 186 -14.45 19.50 35.02
CA SER A 186 -13.30 19.25 35.90
C SER A 186 -13.43 17.96 36.73
N SER A 187 -14.51 17.19 36.57
CA SER A 187 -14.61 15.86 37.17
C SER A 187 -13.63 14.88 36.51
N GLU A 188 -13.29 13.80 37.21
CA GLU A 188 -12.45 12.74 36.63
C GLU A 188 -13.11 12.12 35.40
N PHE A 189 -14.42 11.91 35.48
CA PHE A 189 -15.25 11.41 34.38
C PHE A 189 -15.22 12.35 33.18
N GLY A 190 -15.44 13.65 33.40
CA GLY A 190 -15.40 14.67 32.36
C GLY A 190 -14.05 14.77 31.66
N ARG A 191 -12.94 14.81 32.43
CA ARG A 191 -11.58 14.79 31.87
C ARG A 191 -11.32 13.57 31.00
N ARG A 192 -11.80 12.39 31.42
CA ARG A 192 -11.65 11.15 30.67
C ARG A 192 -12.42 11.19 29.36
N TRP A 193 -13.67 11.65 29.37
CA TRP A 193 -14.47 11.78 28.16
C TRP A 193 -13.97 12.86 27.22
N TYR A 194 -13.49 13.99 27.75
CA TYR A 194 -12.84 15.02 26.95
C TYR A 194 -11.62 14.46 26.19
N ALA A 195 -10.76 13.71 26.89
CA ALA A 195 -9.60 13.10 26.25
C ALA A 195 -10.00 12.07 25.19
N ARG A 196 -11.09 11.31 25.40
CA ARG A 196 -11.63 10.36 24.42
C ARG A 196 -12.20 11.07 23.19
N ALA A 197 -12.93 12.16 23.38
CA ALA A 197 -13.45 12.97 22.29
C ALA A 197 -12.32 13.58 21.44
N LEU A 198 -11.24 14.05 22.08
CA LEU A 198 -10.04 14.51 21.38
C LEU A 198 -9.37 13.37 20.56
N TYR A 199 -9.31 12.16 21.13
CA TYR A 199 -8.81 10.98 20.42
C TYR A 199 -9.65 10.69 19.17
N ASP A 200 -10.97 10.58 19.34
CA ASP A 200 -11.89 10.24 18.25
C ASP A 200 -11.80 11.27 17.14
N ARG A 201 -11.86 12.56 17.50
CA ARG A 201 -11.65 13.66 16.55
C ARG A 201 -10.34 13.52 15.76
N GLN A 202 -9.23 13.30 16.46
CA GLN A 202 -7.93 13.10 15.81
C GLN A 202 -7.93 11.88 14.88
N PHE A 203 -8.47 10.75 15.34
CA PHE A 203 -8.57 9.51 14.56
C PHE A 203 -9.37 9.71 13.27
N LEU A 204 -10.53 10.36 13.35
CA LEU A 204 -11.38 10.65 12.19
C LEU A 204 -10.66 11.56 11.18
N ILE A 205 -10.03 12.65 11.65
CA ILE A 205 -9.26 13.56 10.78
C ILE A 205 -8.12 12.80 10.07
N GLN A 206 -7.40 11.94 10.78
CA GLN A 206 -6.31 11.15 10.19
C GLN A 206 -6.81 10.16 9.15
N CYS A 207 -7.87 9.42 9.45
CA CYS A 207 -8.43 8.43 8.54
C CYS A 207 -9.01 9.11 7.28
N ASN A 208 -9.62 10.30 7.40
CA ASN A 208 -10.02 11.10 6.23
C ASN A 208 -8.81 11.55 5.39
N ALA A 209 -7.76 12.08 6.03
CA ALA A 209 -6.55 12.51 5.32
C ALA A 209 -5.81 11.34 4.64
N LEU A 210 -5.81 10.14 5.23
CA LEU A 210 -5.29 8.92 4.61
C LEU A 210 -6.14 8.50 3.41
N ALA A 211 -7.47 8.53 3.53
CA ALA A 211 -8.38 8.21 2.43
C ALA A 211 -8.21 9.18 1.25
N ALA A 212 -8.07 10.49 1.51
CA ALA A 212 -7.80 11.48 0.47
C ALA A 212 -6.46 11.25 -0.24
N ALA A 213 -5.40 10.93 0.52
CA ALA A 213 -4.10 10.57 -0.05
C ALA A 213 -4.19 9.30 -0.90
N ASP A 214 -4.92 8.28 -0.44
CA ASP A 214 -5.14 7.03 -1.17
C ASP A 214 -5.93 7.21 -2.45
N ASN A 215 -7.00 8.02 -2.43
CA ASN A 215 -7.80 8.34 -3.61
C ASN A 215 -6.97 9.06 -4.67
N LEU A 216 -6.17 10.05 -4.25
CA LEU A 216 -5.28 10.76 -5.16
C LEU A 216 -4.18 9.86 -5.72
N ALA A 217 -3.64 8.97 -4.90
CA ALA A 217 -2.65 7.98 -5.32
C ALA A 217 -3.24 6.95 -6.30
N ALA A 218 -4.46 6.47 -6.06
CA ALA A 218 -5.21 5.64 -7.00
C ALA A 218 -5.47 6.38 -8.33
N HIS A 219 -5.76 7.67 -8.27
CA HIS A 219 -5.91 8.51 -9.46
C HIS A 219 -4.61 8.66 -10.25
N VAL A 220 -3.46 8.81 -9.58
CA VAL A 220 -2.13 8.79 -10.21
C VAL A 220 -1.91 7.49 -10.96
N VAL A 221 -2.18 6.34 -10.34
CA VAL A 221 -2.04 5.02 -10.99
C VAL A 221 -2.98 4.89 -12.18
N SER A 222 -4.24 5.31 -12.03
CA SER A 222 -5.25 5.24 -13.07
C SER A 222 -4.94 6.16 -14.25
N SER A 223 -4.36 7.34 -14.01
CA SER A 223 -3.91 8.26 -15.05
C SER A 223 -2.68 7.71 -15.79
N TYR A 224 -1.71 7.17 -15.05
CA TYR A 224 -0.56 6.49 -15.63
C TYR A 224 -0.95 5.28 -16.51
N ALA A 225 -1.96 4.51 -16.08
CA ALA A 225 -2.44 3.34 -16.81
C ALA A 225 -3.34 3.69 -18.01
N GLY A 226 -4.11 4.77 -17.92
CA GLY A 226 -5.18 5.12 -18.84
C GLY A 226 -4.75 5.57 -20.25
N ARG A 227 -3.49 5.95 -20.48
CA ARG A 227 -3.18 6.84 -21.61
C ARG A 227 -2.34 6.17 -22.71
N ARG A 228 -2.73 6.41 -23.97
CA ARG A 228 -1.98 5.97 -25.16
C ARG A 228 -0.81 6.93 -25.41
N PRO A 229 0.38 6.48 -25.85
CA PRO A 229 1.56 7.34 -26.08
C PRO A 229 1.43 8.37 -27.23
N ARG A 230 0.22 8.68 -27.71
CA ARG A 230 0.00 9.47 -28.92
C ARG A 230 0.34 10.96 -28.76
N ASP A 231 0.32 11.49 -27.54
CA ASP A 231 0.84 12.83 -27.19
C ASP A 231 1.69 12.77 -25.90
N PRO A 232 3.01 12.61 -26.03
CA PRO A 232 3.91 12.50 -24.88
C PRO A 232 4.04 13.78 -24.03
N GLN A 233 3.78 14.96 -24.59
CA GLN A 233 4.09 16.22 -23.89
C GLN A 233 2.91 16.71 -23.02
N ALA A 234 1.68 16.64 -23.53
CA ALA A 234 0.49 16.88 -22.70
C ALA A 234 0.35 15.82 -21.58
N PHE A 235 0.85 14.60 -21.83
CA PHE A 235 0.97 13.50 -20.88
C PHE A 235 1.88 13.84 -19.69
N VAL A 236 3.11 14.25 -20.00
CA VAL A 236 4.14 14.60 -19.02
C VAL A 236 3.65 15.67 -18.02
N ASN A 237 2.91 16.67 -18.51
CA ASN A 237 2.49 17.81 -17.68
C ASN A 237 1.32 17.47 -16.73
N LEU A 238 0.31 16.73 -17.19
CA LEU A 238 -0.88 16.42 -16.39
C LEU A 238 -0.57 15.44 -15.26
N ASP A 239 0.19 14.39 -15.55
CA ASP A 239 0.53 13.40 -14.54
C ASP A 239 1.55 13.95 -13.53
N ALA A 240 2.46 14.84 -13.95
CA ALA A 240 3.31 15.59 -13.03
C ALA A 240 2.49 16.49 -12.10
N SER A 241 1.47 17.17 -12.61
CA SER A 241 0.59 18.01 -11.77
C SER A 241 -0.12 17.18 -10.69
N MET A 242 -0.53 15.94 -11.00
CA MET A 242 -1.16 15.04 -10.01
C MET A 242 -0.16 14.51 -8.98
N ILE A 243 1.07 14.21 -9.39
CA ILE A 243 2.16 13.82 -8.48
C ILE A 243 2.56 14.99 -7.57
N ASP A 244 2.61 16.21 -8.11
CA ASP A 244 2.89 17.42 -7.35
C ASP A 244 1.76 17.70 -6.35
N LEU A 245 0.50 17.59 -6.78
CA LEU A 245 -0.66 17.68 -5.90
C LEU A 245 -0.59 16.61 -4.80
N LEU A 246 -0.27 15.36 -5.14
CA LEU A 246 -0.08 14.29 -4.15
C LEU A 246 1.00 14.69 -3.16
N SER A 247 2.14 15.21 -3.62
CA SER A 247 3.24 15.68 -2.78
C SER A 247 2.85 16.82 -1.82
N THR A 248 1.73 17.51 -2.03
CA THR A 248 1.23 18.52 -1.08
C THR A 248 0.47 17.91 0.09
N MET A 249 -0.04 16.68 -0.05
CA MET A 249 -0.84 16.02 0.98
C MET A 249 -0.01 15.78 2.26
N PRO A 250 -0.63 15.81 3.45
CA PRO A 250 0.11 15.67 4.71
C PRO A 250 0.89 14.35 4.87
N TYR A 251 0.40 13.30 4.21
CA TYR A 251 0.96 11.95 4.26
C TYR A 251 1.75 11.54 3.02
N ALA A 252 2.03 12.47 2.11
CA ALA A 252 2.79 12.22 0.90
C ALA A 252 4.01 13.14 0.79
N MET A 253 5.12 12.55 0.34
CA MET A 253 6.44 13.16 0.48
C MET A 253 7.31 12.76 -0.71
N ASN A 254 7.85 13.76 -1.40
CA ASN A 254 8.89 13.54 -2.39
C ASN A 254 10.25 13.47 -1.68
N LEU A 255 10.92 12.32 -1.75
CA LEU A 255 12.21 12.06 -1.11
C LEU A 255 13.40 12.42 -2.00
N GLY A 256 13.14 12.78 -3.26
CA GLY A 256 14.18 12.98 -4.26
C GLY A 256 14.79 11.65 -4.73
N PRO A 257 15.96 11.71 -5.39
CA PRO A 257 16.62 10.53 -5.96
C PRO A 257 17.16 9.58 -4.88
N LEU A 258 17.06 8.28 -5.15
CA LEU A 258 17.72 7.24 -4.36
C LEU A 258 19.25 7.38 -4.43
N PRO A 259 19.96 6.92 -3.38
CA PRO A 259 21.43 6.89 -3.39
C PRO A 259 21.91 6.00 -4.54
N ALA A 260 22.82 6.54 -5.34
CA ALA A 260 23.45 5.87 -6.48
C ALA A 260 24.84 5.32 -6.09
N GLU A 261 25.55 6.02 -5.20
CA GLU A 261 26.91 5.66 -4.77
C GLU A 261 26.96 5.11 -3.33
N SER A 262 28.01 4.33 -3.05
CA SER A 262 28.32 3.88 -1.69
C SER A 262 28.63 5.08 -0.81
N GLY A 263 27.95 5.20 0.34
CA GLY A 263 28.06 6.36 1.25
C GLY A 263 26.92 7.37 1.15
N GLU A 264 26.18 7.42 0.04
CA GLU A 264 25.03 8.33 -0.09
C GLU A 264 23.79 7.87 0.68
N THR A 265 23.78 6.60 1.12
CA THR A 265 22.65 6.01 1.84
C THR A 265 22.36 6.76 3.14
N GLU A 266 23.39 7.12 3.91
CA GLU A 266 23.19 7.86 5.16
C GLU A 266 22.62 9.26 4.90
N ARG A 267 23.08 9.94 3.85
CA ARG A 267 22.54 11.23 3.43
C ARG A 267 21.06 11.11 3.04
N PHE A 268 20.69 10.09 2.28
CA PHE A 268 19.29 9.83 1.92
C PHE A 268 18.42 9.57 3.17
N LEU A 269 18.90 8.75 4.11
CA LEU A 269 18.16 8.46 5.35
C LEU A 269 18.01 9.70 6.24
N ASN A 270 19.05 10.55 6.31
CA ASN A 270 18.97 11.81 7.05
C ASN A 270 18.00 12.80 6.39
N ASN A 271 17.97 12.84 5.05
CA ASN A 271 16.97 13.62 4.32
C ASN A 271 15.54 13.10 4.59
N LEU A 272 15.33 11.79 4.55
CA LEU A 272 14.03 11.18 4.88
C LEU A 272 13.58 11.55 6.31
N ARG A 273 14.47 11.44 7.31
CA ARG A 273 14.18 11.88 8.69
C ARG A 273 13.81 13.36 8.74
N ALA A 274 14.57 14.22 8.06
CA ALA A 274 14.32 15.66 8.04
C ALA A 274 12.94 15.99 7.41
N VAL A 275 12.60 15.35 6.30
CA VAL A 275 11.29 15.51 5.63
C VAL A 275 10.15 15.05 6.54
N LEU A 276 10.30 13.90 7.21
CA LEU A 276 9.31 13.39 8.16
C LEU A 276 9.12 14.34 9.34
N SER A 277 10.21 14.80 9.96
CA SER A 277 10.15 15.78 11.06
C SER A 277 9.49 17.08 10.64
N ALA A 278 9.78 17.59 9.44
CA ALA A 278 9.15 18.78 8.90
C ALA A 278 7.63 18.58 8.68
N ARG A 279 7.21 17.41 8.21
CA ARG A 279 5.79 17.07 8.05
C ARG A 279 5.07 16.94 9.39
N ILE A 280 5.69 16.27 10.37
CA ILE A 280 5.13 16.17 11.74
C ILE A 280 4.92 17.56 12.33
N ALA A 281 5.90 18.45 12.19
CA ALA A 281 5.82 19.83 12.66
C ALA A 281 4.76 20.66 11.92
N ALA A 282 4.57 20.44 10.62
CA ALA A 282 3.59 21.16 9.81
C ALA A 282 2.13 20.72 10.08
N TYR A 283 1.91 19.47 10.49
CA TYR A 283 0.58 18.91 10.73
C TYR A 283 0.47 18.23 12.10
N PRO A 284 0.62 18.97 13.22
CA PRO A 284 0.67 18.36 14.55
C PRO A 284 -0.61 17.59 14.91
N MET A 285 -1.78 17.99 14.37
CA MET A 285 -3.05 17.28 14.58
C MET A 285 -3.09 15.89 13.91
N LEU A 286 -2.17 15.59 13.00
CA LEU A 286 -2.10 14.30 12.30
C LEU A 286 -1.08 13.34 12.94
N TYR A 287 -0.44 13.75 14.04
CA TYR A 287 0.55 12.92 14.74
C TYR A 287 0.31 12.94 16.26
N PRO A 288 0.62 11.85 17.00
CA PRO A 288 1.05 10.54 16.49
C PRO A 288 -0.05 9.84 15.66
N LEU A 289 0.33 8.85 14.84
CA LEU A 289 -0.63 8.10 14.03
C LEU A 289 -1.52 7.21 14.91
N LEU A 290 -2.82 7.23 14.63
CA LEU A 290 -3.87 6.46 15.32
C LEU A 290 -4.53 5.42 14.40
N CYS A 291 -4.53 5.69 13.09
CA CYS A 291 -4.96 4.72 12.09
C CYS A 291 -3.74 3.84 11.71
N SER A 292 -3.96 2.53 11.49
CA SER A 292 -2.94 1.69 10.85
C SER A 292 -2.67 2.20 9.45
N VAL A 293 -1.43 2.09 8.96
CA VAL A 293 -1.07 2.61 7.63
C VAL A 293 -0.40 1.57 6.75
N GLY A 294 -0.67 1.67 5.44
CA GLY A 294 0.18 1.12 4.39
C GLY A 294 1.19 2.15 3.89
N VAL A 295 2.22 1.69 3.17
CA VAL A 295 3.20 2.57 2.53
C VAL A 295 3.18 2.33 1.04
N THR A 296 2.93 3.38 0.27
CA THR A 296 3.05 3.33 -1.18
C THR A 296 4.24 4.13 -1.68
N VAL A 297 5.02 3.55 -2.59
CA VAL A 297 6.14 4.14 -3.31
C VAL A 297 5.77 4.36 -4.78
N PHE A 298 5.91 5.59 -5.25
CA PHE A 298 5.99 5.91 -6.67
C PHE A 298 7.46 6.12 -7.04
N PHE A 299 7.98 5.21 -7.87
CA PHE A 299 9.39 5.21 -8.25
C PHE A 299 9.54 5.67 -9.71
N PHE A 300 10.46 6.60 -9.94
CA PHE A 300 10.78 7.12 -11.27
C PHE A 300 12.09 6.47 -11.75
N PRO A 301 12.04 5.31 -12.42
CA PRO A 301 13.24 4.52 -12.70
C PRO A 301 14.19 5.22 -13.67
N GLY A 302 15.48 5.20 -13.34
CA GLY A 302 16.55 5.55 -14.27
C GLY A 302 17.07 4.37 -15.09
N PRO A 303 18.07 4.59 -15.97
CA PRO A 303 18.65 3.54 -16.81
C PRO A 303 19.24 2.37 -16.02
N GLN A 304 19.81 2.65 -14.84
CA GLN A 304 20.41 1.63 -13.98
C GLN A 304 19.38 0.81 -13.21
N GLY A 305 18.12 1.28 -13.12
CA GLY A 305 17.04 0.64 -12.38
C GLY A 305 17.33 0.50 -10.88
N LYS A 306 16.29 0.18 -10.10
CA LYS A 306 16.42 -0.30 -8.72
C LYS A 306 15.23 -1.19 -8.42
N ASP A 307 15.48 -2.22 -7.62
CA ASP A 307 14.45 -3.18 -7.25
C ASP A 307 13.50 -2.52 -6.25
N LEU A 308 12.18 -2.71 -6.45
CA LEU A 308 11.16 -2.00 -5.67
C LEU A 308 11.17 -2.39 -4.18
N ASP A 309 11.45 -3.65 -3.88
CA ASP A 309 11.62 -4.18 -2.53
C ASP A 309 12.79 -3.53 -1.78
N ASN A 310 13.90 -3.27 -2.47
CA ASN A 310 15.06 -2.58 -1.90
C ASN A 310 14.74 -1.13 -1.48
N ILE A 311 13.79 -0.47 -2.15
CA ILE A 311 13.31 0.86 -1.74
C ILE A 311 12.61 0.78 -0.38
N PHE A 312 11.71 -0.19 -0.18
CA PHE A 312 11.01 -0.35 1.09
C PHE A 312 11.93 -0.72 2.24
N ARG A 313 12.98 -1.53 1.98
CA ARG A 313 13.99 -1.86 3.00
C ARG A 313 14.75 -0.64 3.50
N LEU A 314 14.86 0.42 2.70
CA LEU A 314 15.44 1.70 3.11
C LEU A 314 14.44 2.58 3.84
N VAL A 315 13.21 2.71 3.31
CA VAL A 315 12.22 3.68 3.78
C VAL A 315 11.48 3.20 5.04
N VAL A 316 10.98 1.96 5.04
CA VAL A 316 10.08 1.45 6.09
C VAL A 316 10.70 1.50 7.49
N PRO A 317 11.99 1.13 7.70
CA PRO A 317 12.60 1.23 9.03
C PRO A 317 12.53 2.65 9.61
N VAL A 318 12.79 3.68 8.78
CA VAL A 318 12.73 5.07 9.22
C VAL A 318 11.29 5.50 9.53
N LEU A 319 10.30 5.04 8.74
CA LEU A 319 8.89 5.30 9.03
C LEU A 319 8.45 4.66 10.36
N LEU A 320 8.86 3.42 10.62
CA LEU A 320 8.55 2.72 11.88
C LEU A 320 9.23 3.39 13.09
N GLU A 321 10.43 3.92 12.89
CA GLU A 321 11.23 4.67 13.88
C GLU A 321 10.60 6.03 14.21
N GLN A 322 10.11 6.77 13.21
CA GLN A 322 9.67 8.17 13.38
C GLN A 322 8.16 8.30 13.63
N LEU A 323 7.34 7.47 12.97
CA LEU A 323 5.88 7.61 12.97
C LEU A 323 5.17 6.67 13.93
N HIS A 324 5.82 5.55 14.27
CA HIS A 324 5.29 4.50 15.12
C HIS A 324 3.82 4.09 14.86
N PRO A 325 3.44 3.75 13.61
CA PRO A 325 2.06 3.44 13.28
C PRO A 325 1.53 2.24 14.06
N PRO A 326 0.28 2.29 14.55
CA PRO A 326 -0.34 1.16 15.24
C PRO A 326 -0.56 -0.01 14.28
N SER A 327 -0.50 -1.24 14.81
CA SER A 327 -0.72 -2.46 14.02
C SER A 327 -2.18 -2.66 13.59
N LEU A 328 -3.12 -2.08 14.33
CA LEU A 328 -4.57 -2.14 14.07
C LEU A 328 -5.16 -0.74 14.27
N ALA A 329 -6.07 -0.34 13.38
CA ALA A 329 -6.89 0.84 13.59
C ALA A 329 -7.97 0.53 14.64
N LYS A 330 -8.05 1.35 15.70
CA LYS A 330 -9.12 1.27 16.70
C LYS A 330 -9.66 2.68 16.94
N GLY A 331 -10.95 2.89 16.69
CA GLY A 331 -11.63 4.10 17.16
C GLY A 331 -11.61 4.19 18.69
N GLY A 332 -11.79 5.38 19.25
CA GLY A 332 -11.70 5.63 20.69
C GLY A 332 -12.70 4.81 21.49
N TYR A 333 -13.90 4.54 20.95
CA TYR A 333 -14.89 3.63 21.56
C TYR A 333 -14.46 2.17 21.64
N ALA A 334 -13.56 1.73 20.76
CA ALA A 334 -13.03 0.36 20.71
C ALA A 334 -11.75 0.19 21.56
N LEU A 335 -11.18 1.28 22.09
CA LEU A 335 -10.03 1.22 22.98
C LEU A 335 -10.45 0.80 24.40
N ARG A 336 -9.69 -0.13 24.97
CA ARG A 336 -9.69 -0.38 26.42
C ARG A 336 -8.99 0.78 27.14
N ASP A 337 -9.29 0.94 28.43
CA ASP A 337 -8.73 2.02 29.24
C ASP A 337 -7.20 2.02 29.29
N GLU A 338 -6.59 0.84 29.31
CA GLU A 338 -5.14 0.67 29.27
C GLU A 338 -4.54 1.14 27.93
N GLU A 339 -5.22 0.87 26.82
CA GLU A 339 -4.79 1.27 25.48
C GLU A 339 -4.93 2.77 25.30
N PHE A 340 -6.00 3.34 25.87
CA PHE A 340 -6.21 4.78 25.90
C PHE A 340 -5.18 5.51 26.78
N ALA A 341 -4.89 4.98 27.96
CA ALA A 341 -3.86 5.54 28.84
C ALA A 341 -2.47 5.49 28.20
N LEU A 342 -2.16 4.40 27.48
CA LEU A 342 -0.93 4.29 26.71
C LEU A 342 -0.87 5.36 25.61
N TRP A 343 -1.96 5.56 24.87
CA TRP A 343 -2.02 6.63 23.86
C TRP A 343 -1.82 8.02 24.47
N ASP A 344 -2.51 8.35 25.55
CA ASP A 344 -2.39 9.68 26.17
C ASP A 344 -0.97 9.91 26.70
N ALA A 345 -0.30 8.85 27.17
CA ALA A 345 1.12 8.89 27.50
C ALA A 345 2.01 9.11 26.26
N VAL A 346 1.78 8.43 25.14
CA VAL A 346 2.52 8.63 23.88
C VAL A 346 2.34 10.06 23.36
N ARG A 347 1.10 10.57 23.34
CA ARG A 347 0.78 11.93 22.93
C ARG A 347 1.48 12.98 23.79
N ARG A 348 1.63 12.71 25.09
CA ARG A 348 2.40 13.56 26.03
C ARG A 348 3.92 13.35 25.94
N GLY A 349 4.42 12.48 25.06
CA GLY A 349 5.84 12.15 24.93
C GLY A 349 6.41 11.37 26.12
N GLN A 350 5.55 10.69 26.89
CA GLN A 350 5.93 9.98 28.12
C GLN A 350 6.35 8.53 27.88
N THR A 351 5.94 7.93 26.76
CA THR A 351 6.27 6.54 26.41
C THR A 351 6.28 6.34 24.90
N ALA A 352 6.90 5.25 24.44
CA ALA A 352 6.84 4.80 23.05
C ALA A 352 5.83 3.64 22.92
N PRO A 353 5.11 3.53 21.79
CA PRO A 353 4.18 2.43 21.58
C PRO A 353 4.92 1.08 21.48
N ALA A 354 4.32 0.05 22.08
CA ALA A 354 4.94 -1.27 22.24
C ALA A 354 5.05 -2.07 20.92
N SER A 355 4.25 -1.75 19.91
CA SER A 355 4.23 -2.43 18.62
C SER A 355 3.97 -1.44 17.49
N SER A 356 4.90 -1.37 16.53
CA SER A 356 4.81 -0.52 15.34
C SER A 356 4.87 -1.39 14.09
N ARG A 357 3.94 -1.19 13.15
CA ARG A 357 3.81 -2.05 11.97
C ARG A 357 3.21 -1.31 10.78
N ILE A 358 3.71 -1.64 9.59
CA ILE A 358 3.07 -1.29 8.32
C ILE A 358 2.16 -2.43 7.87
N ALA A 359 0.91 -2.13 7.52
CA ALA A 359 -0.09 -3.14 7.13
C ALA A 359 0.24 -3.77 5.77
N PHE A 360 0.68 -2.95 4.81
CA PHE A 360 1.08 -3.38 3.47
C PHE A 360 2.09 -2.41 2.85
N ILE A 361 2.78 -2.87 1.83
CA ILE A 361 3.57 -2.02 0.93
C ILE A 361 3.02 -2.11 -0.49
N GLU A 362 3.06 -1.00 -1.22
CA GLU A 362 2.70 -0.97 -2.64
C GLU A 362 3.69 -0.12 -3.43
N ALA A 363 4.17 -0.56 -4.58
CA ALA A 363 5.05 0.22 -5.43
C ALA A 363 4.60 0.23 -6.88
N VAL A 364 4.76 1.38 -7.53
CA VAL A 364 4.51 1.56 -8.96
C VAL A 364 5.70 2.27 -9.59
N ALA A 365 6.33 1.63 -10.58
CA ALA A 365 7.39 2.22 -11.38
C ALA A 365 6.80 3.07 -12.52
N LEU A 366 6.89 4.39 -12.38
CA LEU A 366 6.35 5.38 -13.30
C LEU A 366 7.36 5.71 -14.42
N LYS A 367 7.50 4.81 -15.38
CA LYS A 367 8.42 4.97 -16.53
C LYS A 367 7.95 6.09 -17.46
N GLY A 368 8.89 6.94 -17.90
CA GLY A 368 8.64 8.00 -18.89
C GLY A 368 8.10 9.31 -18.32
N MET A 369 8.01 9.44 -16.99
CA MET A 369 7.58 10.65 -16.30
C MET A 369 8.70 11.69 -16.17
N PRO A 370 8.38 13.00 -16.09
CA PRO A 370 9.36 14.09 -16.14
C PRO A 370 10.08 14.38 -14.81
N TYR A 371 10.29 13.35 -13.97
CA TYR A 371 11.01 13.50 -12.72
C TYR A 371 12.46 13.05 -12.88
N PRO A 372 13.40 13.59 -12.07
CA PRO A 372 14.77 13.13 -12.10
C PRO A 372 14.85 11.60 -11.93
N PRO A 373 15.64 10.89 -12.75
CA PRO A 373 15.84 9.46 -12.61
C PRO A 373 16.24 9.05 -11.20
N GLY A 374 15.62 7.99 -10.69
CA GLY A 374 15.82 7.49 -9.33
C GLY A 374 14.95 8.17 -8.27
N THR A 375 14.12 9.15 -8.63
CA THR A 375 13.24 9.84 -7.68
C THR A 375 12.27 8.85 -7.01
N VAL A 376 12.04 9.04 -5.72
CA VAL A 376 11.05 8.30 -4.93
C VAL A 376 10.09 9.28 -4.29
N LEU A 377 8.81 9.08 -4.55
CA LEU A 377 7.73 9.67 -3.78
C LEU A 377 7.12 8.57 -2.91
N ILE A 378 6.88 8.87 -1.64
CA ILE A 378 6.15 8.00 -0.73
C ILE A 378 4.81 8.62 -0.36
N THR A 379 3.80 7.79 -0.15
CA THR A 379 2.55 8.19 0.49
C THR A 379 2.16 7.15 1.53
N LEU A 380 1.58 7.60 2.64
CA LEU A 380 0.89 6.69 3.57
C LEU A 380 -0.54 6.48 3.07
N SER A 381 -0.98 5.25 3.24
CA SER A 381 -2.28 4.76 2.80
C SER A 381 -3.07 4.26 3.99
N ASP A 382 -4.40 4.15 3.87
CA ASP A 382 -5.21 3.51 4.90
C ASP A 382 -4.82 2.04 5.02
N GLY A 383 -4.34 1.63 6.21
CA GLY A 383 -3.88 0.28 6.50
C GLY A 383 -4.96 -0.80 6.38
N GLU A 384 -6.24 -0.43 6.34
CA GLU A 384 -7.35 -1.38 6.10
C GLU A 384 -7.46 -1.82 4.63
N ARG A 385 -6.75 -1.17 3.70
CA ARG A 385 -6.81 -1.52 2.28
C ARG A 385 -6.27 -2.93 2.01
N ARG A 386 -7.15 -3.80 1.49
CA ARG A 386 -6.85 -5.23 1.23
C ARG A 386 -6.45 -5.56 -0.20
N LYS A 387 -6.58 -4.60 -1.10
CA LYS A 387 -6.35 -4.77 -2.54
C LYS A 387 -5.38 -3.70 -3.05
N SER A 388 -4.56 -4.06 -4.03
CA SER A 388 -3.79 -3.08 -4.79
C SER A 388 -4.71 -2.14 -5.56
N TRP A 389 -4.19 -0.98 -5.96
CA TRP A 389 -4.99 -0.02 -6.73
C TRP A 389 -5.40 -0.56 -8.08
N TRP A 390 -4.56 -1.38 -8.71
CA TRP A 390 -4.94 -1.98 -9.97
C TRP A 390 -5.98 -3.08 -9.82
N GLN A 391 -6.02 -3.79 -8.70
CA GLN A 391 -7.12 -4.70 -8.43
C GLN A 391 -8.42 -3.94 -8.13
N LEU A 392 -8.36 -2.88 -7.33
CA LEU A 392 -9.52 -2.01 -7.06
C LEU A 392 -10.09 -1.43 -8.35
N ALA A 393 -9.22 -0.86 -9.19
CA ALA A 393 -9.63 -0.31 -10.47
C ALA A 393 -10.18 -1.37 -11.44
N ILE A 394 -9.96 -2.67 -11.24
CA ILE A 394 -10.46 -3.72 -12.12
C ILE A 394 -11.74 -4.38 -11.58
N ASP A 395 -11.86 -4.49 -10.26
CA ASP A 395 -12.97 -5.16 -9.56
C ASP A 395 -14.18 -4.23 -9.35
N ASP A 396 -13.99 -2.90 -9.42
CA ASP A 396 -15.05 -1.88 -9.48
C ASP A 396 -15.68 -1.81 -10.88
#